data_AF-A0A972W5U9-F1
#
_entry.id   AF-A0A972W5U9-F1
#
_cell.length_a   1.000
_cell.length_b   1.000
_cell.length_c   1.000
_cell.angle_alpha   90.00
_cell.angle_beta   90.00
_cell.angle_gamma   90.00
#
_symmetry.space_group_name_H-M   'P 1'
#
loop_
_entity.id
_entity.type
_entity.pdbx_description
1 polymer ?
#
loop_
_entity_poly.entity_id
_entity_poly.type
_entity_poly.pdbx_seq_one_letter_code
_entity_poly.pdbx_strand_id
1 'polypeptide(L)'
;MPKIPTFQTQARPTAEVGGVKSNIQAPMPNFAGGIQNALTDYYVKERTAEANTNALQILGDLYGDQKDGTKGLYSIQDELKHNGNPSQVPGLYDEKVKQLWESAKTTKLDSLDNFTRKALEQKFQATSLLFKQEVIKGSRDTLYNNQKIVVGEDTQRDIINLKTIGLDYLSIFNQNRIDAISKIADVQDWQKKELILGTIQFGHKELAQTLIDKNQPELFNQLIKSGELKLDSKSFGDLTDKANKKIRENTFNFLSDGLDVVAGTSTPMTIQDSYNQAKSGTFNGNVDKINLFEKLTKGEKEEFFSNLDKKKRESNAEINSVNSAIMNEARVTEINKSLNVYKNMQNNNGIISKLAINEIFGDVKDNTFLQNSKQQFIDLSTRQGNDELKKISNYYKNNEITNKILNGEIKDLSTPFSLPGETKAKSILQRAGDGVNMDVDLKFYTNYLLPNTNNKQFIDDQKDFFNFINKYSPAVEGVTYAKYLDITADNRLNKFKNDMLQKFIAGRNKNISSVDLLNYKGDNFIGKDLVSYIGNPREIEQSLNEALKNNKTMKETFGKEQITLPLRLKNESIQDYKKRIGR
;
A
#
# COMPACT_ATOMS: atom_id res chain seq x y z
N MET A 1 -45.57 -61.43 -22.45
CA MET A 1 -45.91 -60.90 -23.79
C MET A 1 -45.91 -62.08 -24.78
N PRO A 2 -46.94 -62.24 -25.63
CA PRO A 2 -47.07 -63.39 -26.54
C PRO A 2 -46.15 -63.27 -27.77
N LYS A 3 -45.60 -64.40 -28.22
CA LYS A 3 -44.80 -64.55 -29.47
C LYS A 3 -45.73 -64.61 -30.69
N ILE A 4 -45.38 -63.88 -31.76
CA ILE A 4 -46.02 -63.94 -33.09
C ILE A 4 -45.03 -64.59 -34.08
N PRO A 5 -45.51 -65.44 -35.03
CA PRO A 5 -44.73 -66.49 -35.69
C PRO A 5 -44.08 -66.10 -37.02
N THR A 6 -43.08 -66.90 -37.41
CA THR A 6 -42.39 -66.88 -38.70
C THR A 6 -43.16 -67.67 -39.77
N PHE A 7 -43.31 -67.08 -40.97
CA PHE A 7 -43.81 -67.77 -42.17
C PHE A 7 -42.63 -68.25 -43.03
N GLN A 8 -42.70 -69.51 -43.49
CA GLN A 8 -41.88 -70.06 -44.58
C GLN A 8 -42.72 -70.13 -45.85
N THR A 9 -42.17 -69.68 -46.98
CA THR A 9 -42.77 -69.85 -48.31
C THR A 9 -41.84 -70.66 -49.21
N GLN A 10 -42.33 -71.81 -49.68
CA GLN A 10 -41.79 -72.58 -50.81
C GLN A 10 -42.43 -72.09 -52.11
N ALA A 11 -41.62 -71.88 -53.15
CA ALA A 11 -42.09 -71.84 -54.53
C ALA A 11 -41.09 -72.56 -55.45
N ARG A 12 -41.60 -73.49 -56.25
CA ARG A 12 -40.88 -74.30 -57.24
C ARG A 12 -40.71 -73.52 -58.56
N PRO A 13 -39.65 -73.75 -59.35
CA PRO A 13 -39.51 -73.20 -60.69
C PRO A 13 -40.23 -74.07 -61.73
N THR A 14 -40.87 -73.44 -62.71
CA THR A 14 -41.40 -74.10 -63.93
C THR A 14 -40.93 -73.37 -65.19
N ALA A 15 -40.66 -74.20 -66.20
CA ALA A 15 -40.66 -73.97 -67.65
C ALA A 15 -39.41 -73.38 -68.36
N GLU A 16 -39.01 -74.16 -69.38
CA GLU A 16 -37.98 -74.05 -70.43
C GLU A 16 -38.19 -72.81 -71.36
N VAL A 17 -37.31 -72.39 -72.28
CA VAL A 17 -36.86 -73.10 -73.51
C VAL A 17 -35.73 -72.32 -74.21
N GLY A 18 -34.79 -73.05 -74.82
CA GLY A 18 -34.24 -72.65 -76.14
C GLY A 18 -32.80 -73.06 -76.47
N GLY A 19 -32.55 -74.36 -76.63
CA GLY A 19 -31.29 -74.92 -77.13
C GLY A 19 -31.18 -74.91 -78.66
N VAL A 20 -29.96 -74.67 -79.15
CA VAL A 20 -29.55 -74.79 -80.56
C VAL A 20 -29.53 -76.27 -80.97
N LYS A 21 -30.16 -76.60 -82.11
CA LYS A 21 -30.16 -77.95 -82.70
C LYS A 21 -28.80 -78.29 -83.32
N SER A 22 -28.30 -79.49 -83.03
CA SER A 22 -27.35 -80.22 -83.85
C SER A 22 -27.75 -81.70 -83.83
N ASN A 23 -28.02 -82.26 -85.02
CA ASN A 23 -28.62 -83.57 -85.24
C ASN A 23 -27.53 -84.58 -85.63
N ILE A 24 -26.97 -85.34 -84.70
CA ILE A 24 -26.31 -86.64 -84.98
C ILE A 24 -26.56 -87.55 -83.77
N GLN A 25 -27.12 -88.74 -84.00
CA GLN A 25 -27.51 -89.69 -82.95
C GLN A 25 -26.91 -91.09 -83.23
N ALA A 26 -26.09 -91.58 -82.29
CA ALA A 26 -25.93 -93.00 -81.91
C ALA A 26 -25.13 -93.09 -80.57
N PRO A 27 -25.29 -94.15 -79.73
CA PRO A 27 -25.21 -94.02 -78.26
C PRO A 27 -23.98 -94.61 -77.52
N MET A 28 -23.71 -94.03 -76.33
CA MET A 28 -22.85 -94.41 -75.16
C MET A 28 -21.31 -94.21 -75.26
N PRO A 29 -20.54 -93.93 -74.18
CA PRO A 29 -20.79 -93.28 -72.87
C PRO A 29 -19.92 -92.00 -72.63
N ASN A 30 -20.37 -91.13 -71.72
CA ASN A 30 -19.82 -89.79 -71.42
C ASN A 30 -18.39 -89.80 -70.82
N PHE A 31 -17.37 -89.60 -71.64
CA PHE A 31 -16.01 -89.19 -71.20
C PHE A 31 -15.84 -87.65 -71.18
N ALA A 32 -16.82 -86.88 -71.66
CA ALA A 32 -16.73 -85.43 -71.83
C ALA A 32 -17.20 -84.57 -70.63
N GLY A 33 -17.97 -85.14 -69.68
CA GLY A 33 -18.56 -84.38 -68.57
C GLY A 33 -17.58 -84.04 -67.43
N GLY A 34 -16.55 -84.87 -67.19
CA GLY A 34 -15.56 -84.64 -66.13
C GLY A 34 -14.54 -83.54 -66.45
N ILE A 35 -14.19 -83.38 -67.74
CA ILE A 35 -13.23 -82.37 -68.21
C ILE A 35 -13.90 -80.99 -68.30
N GLN A 36 -15.17 -80.92 -68.71
CA GLN A 36 -15.93 -79.66 -68.74
C GLN A 36 -16.16 -79.07 -67.33
N ASN A 37 -16.48 -79.90 -66.33
CA ASN A 37 -16.65 -79.43 -64.95
C ASN A 37 -15.32 -78.98 -64.32
N ALA A 38 -14.21 -79.70 -64.55
CA ALA A 38 -12.89 -79.32 -64.04
C ALA A 38 -12.34 -78.03 -64.70
N LEU A 39 -12.55 -77.84 -66.00
CA LEU A 39 -12.20 -76.61 -66.71
C LEU A 39 -13.05 -75.42 -66.26
N THR A 40 -14.35 -75.64 -66.01
CA THR A 40 -15.25 -74.60 -65.50
C THR A 40 -14.86 -74.19 -64.08
N ASP A 41 -14.53 -75.15 -63.20
CA ASP A 41 -14.06 -74.87 -61.84
C ASP A 41 -12.71 -74.15 -61.82
N TYR A 42 -11.77 -74.52 -62.70
CA TYR A 42 -10.48 -73.85 -62.84
C TYR A 42 -10.64 -72.41 -63.35
N TYR A 43 -11.45 -72.22 -64.40
CA TYR A 43 -11.77 -70.90 -64.95
C TYR A 43 -12.46 -69.99 -63.93
N VAL A 44 -13.42 -70.52 -63.15
CA VAL A 44 -14.08 -69.76 -62.08
C VAL A 44 -13.09 -69.37 -60.98
N LYS A 45 -12.18 -70.27 -60.58
CA LYS A 45 -11.14 -69.96 -59.58
C LYS A 45 -10.16 -68.89 -60.08
N GLU A 46 -9.69 -69.01 -61.32
CA GLU A 46 -8.75 -68.05 -61.94
C GLU A 46 -9.40 -66.67 -62.10
N ARG A 47 -10.61 -66.61 -62.68
CA ARG A 47 -11.39 -65.37 -62.78
C ARG A 47 -11.71 -64.76 -61.42
N THR A 48 -11.98 -65.58 -60.41
CA THR A 48 -12.20 -65.10 -59.04
C THR A 48 -10.93 -64.51 -58.43
N ALA A 49 -9.75 -65.09 -58.70
CA ALA A 49 -8.47 -64.57 -58.22
C ALA A 49 -8.09 -63.25 -58.92
N GLU A 50 -8.27 -63.18 -60.25
CA GLU A 50 -8.08 -61.97 -61.05
C GLU A 50 -9.02 -60.85 -60.58
N ALA A 51 -10.31 -61.17 -60.43
CA ALA A 51 -11.32 -60.25 -59.93
C ALA A 51 -11.02 -59.72 -58.52
N ASN A 52 -10.54 -60.59 -57.61
CA ASN A 52 -10.15 -60.16 -56.27
C ASN A 52 -8.94 -59.22 -56.29
N THR A 53 -7.97 -59.46 -57.17
CA THR A 53 -6.77 -58.62 -57.31
C THR A 53 -7.13 -57.22 -57.84
N ASN A 54 -7.94 -57.16 -58.90
CA ASN A 54 -8.41 -55.91 -59.48
C ASN A 54 -9.30 -55.14 -58.49
N ALA A 55 -10.18 -55.84 -57.76
CA ALA A 55 -11.00 -55.24 -56.72
C ALA A 55 -10.16 -54.60 -55.59
N LEU A 56 -9.04 -55.22 -55.21
CA LEU A 56 -8.14 -54.64 -54.20
C LEU A 56 -7.42 -53.37 -54.70
N GLN A 57 -7.01 -53.33 -55.96
CA GLN A 57 -6.42 -52.12 -56.55
C GLN A 57 -7.40 -50.96 -56.56
N ILE A 58 -8.63 -51.22 -57.02
CA ILE A 58 -9.68 -50.17 -57.08
C ILE A 58 -10.08 -49.74 -55.66
N LEU A 59 -10.20 -50.66 -54.71
CA LEU A 59 -10.43 -50.33 -53.31
C LEU A 59 -9.31 -49.45 -52.75
N GLY A 60 -8.06 -49.73 -53.14
CA GLY A 60 -6.87 -48.93 -52.84
C GLY A 60 -7.08 -47.45 -53.18
N ASP A 61 -7.61 -47.17 -54.36
CA ASP A 61 -7.90 -45.80 -54.78
C ASP A 61 -9.06 -45.16 -54.01
N LEU A 62 -10.06 -45.93 -53.57
CA LEU A 62 -11.22 -45.42 -52.82
C LEU A 62 -10.87 -45.02 -51.39
N TYR A 63 -9.68 -45.40 -50.90
CA TYR A 63 -9.17 -44.88 -49.65
C TYR A 63 -8.81 -43.39 -49.73
N GLY A 64 -8.27 -42.94 -50.87
CA GLY A 64 -7.90 -41.56 -51.13
C GLY A 64 -9.02 -40.73 -51.76
N ASP A 65 -8.85 -39.41 -51.81
CA ASP A 65 -9.81 -38.52 -52.46
C ASP A 65 -9.87 -38.74 -53.97
N GLN A 66 -11.07 -38.68 -54.52
CA GLN A 66 -11.33 -38.89 -55.94
C GLN A 66 -11.06 -37.60 -56.75
N LYS A 67 -10.75 -37.76 -58.03
CA LYS A 67 -10.42 -36.64 -58.93
C LYS A 67 -11.57 -35.66 -59.15
N ASP A 68 -12.81 -36.11 -58.95
CA ASP A 68 -14.02 -35.28 -59.02
C ASP A 68 -14.26 -34.46 -57.74
N GLY A 69 -13.36 -34.54 -56.75
CA GLY A 69 -13.47 -33.87 -55.46
C GLY A 69 -14.22 -34.67 -54.40
N THR A 70 -14.72 -35.87 -54.72
CA THR A 70 -15.38 -36.74 -53.73
C THR A 70 -14.36 -37.26 -52.73
N LYS A 71 -14.65 -37.11 -51.43
CA LYS A 71 -13.74 -37.53 -50.36
C LYS A 71 -13.61 -39.06 -50.30
N GLY A 72 -12.38 -39.55 -50.13
CA GLY A 72 -12.05 -40.95 -49.89
C GLY A 72 -12.35 -41.40 -48.47
N LEU A 73 -12.26 -42.72 -48.21
CA LEU A 73 -12.53 -43.27 -46.89
C LEU A 73 -11.64 -42.67 -45.78
N TYR A 74 -10.36 -42.35 -46.06
CA TYR A 74 -9.48 -41.72 -45.06
C TYR A 74 -9.90 -40.29 -44.73
N SER A 75 -10.23 -39.47 -45.72
CA SER A 75 -10.65 -38.08 -45.51
C SER A 75 -12.02 -38.00 -44.84
N ILE A 76 -12.94 -38.90 -45.20
CA ILE A 76 -14.24 -39.03 -44.51
C ILE A 76 -14.02 -39.41 -43.04
N GLN A 77 -13.11 -40.35 -42.77
CA GLN A 77 -12.80 -40.76 -41.40
C GLN A 77 -12.17 -39.64 -40.59
N ASP A 78 -11.16 -38.96 -41.13
CA ASP A 78 -10.44 -37.90 -40.45
C ASP A 78 -11.33 -36.70 -40.11
N GLU A 79 -12.21 -36.30 -41.02
CA GLU A 79 -13.19 -35.23 -40.78
C GLU A 79 -14.18 -35.61 -39.68
N LEU A 80 -14.80 -36.79 -39.78
CA LEU A 80 -15.93 -37.15 -38.92
C LEU A 80 -15.50 -37.65 -37.54
N LYS A 81 -14.29 -38.21 -37.39
CA LYS A 81 -13.77 -38.62 -36.07
C LYS A 81 -13.57 -37.42 -35.14
N HIS A 82 -13.43 -36.21 -35.67
CA HIS A 82 -13.26 -34.98 -34.88
C HIS A 82 -14.58 -34.21 -34.65
N ASN A 83 -15.72 -34.77 -35.07
CA ASN A 83 -17.02 -34.18 -34.78
C ASN A 83 -17.49 -34.63 -33.40
N GLY A 84 -17.67 -33.70 -32.46
CA GLY A 84 -18.11 -33.97 -31.09
C GLY A 84 -19.60 -34.36 -30.93
N ASN A 85 -20.33 -34.69 -32.01
CA ASN A 85 -21.75 -35.08 -31.98
C ASN A 85 -21.97 -36.53 -32.45
N PRO A 86 -21.72 -37.55 -31.60
CA PRO A 86 -21.80 -38.97 -31.99
C PRO A 86 -23.17 -39.43 -32.48
N SER A 87 -24.25 -38.71 -32.13
CA SER A 87 -25.61 -39.02 -32.59
C SER A 87 -25.83 -38.67 -34.07
N GLN A 88 -25.08 -37.71 -34.61
CA GLN A 88 -25.22 -37.22 -36.00
C GLN A 88 -24.22 -37.91 -36.94
N VAL A 89 -23.06 -38.32 -36.41
CA VAL A 89 -21.94 -38.87 -37.16
C VAL A 89 -22.27 -40.13 -37.98
N PRO A 90 -23.05 -41.12 -37.50
CA PRO A 90 -23.40 -42.29 -38.30
C PRO A 90 -24.13 -41.95 -39.60
N GLY A 91 -25.07 -40.99 -39.54
CA GLY A 91 -25.83 -40.56 -40.72
C GLY A 91 -24.96 -39.79 -41.72
N LEU A 92 -24.11 -38.88 -41.23
CA LEU A 92 -23.16 -38.15 -42.06
C LEU A 92 -22.14 -39.07 -42.74
N TYR A 93 -21.69 -40.10 -42.02
CA TYR A 93 -20.78 -41.10 -42.56
C TYR A 93 -21.43 -41.90 -43.69
N ASP A 94 -22.65 -42.41 -43.48
CA ASP A 94 -23.39 -43.16 -44.49
C ASP A 94 -23.65 -42.33 -45.75
N GLU A 95 -23.99 -41.05 -45.58
CA GLU A 95 -24.19 -40.12 -46.70
C GLU A 95 -22.90 -39.95 -47.53
N LYS A 96 -21.77 -39.66 -46.88
CA LYS A 96 -20.48 -39.45 -47.57
C LYS A 96 -19.94 -40.73 -48.21
N VAL A 97 -20.09 -41.88 -47.56
CA VAL A 97 -19.69 -43.18 -48.14
C VAL A 97 -20.57 -43.55 -49.32
N LYS A 98 -21.88 -43.24 -49.26
CA LYS A 98 -22.78 -43.43 -50.40
C LYS A 98 -22.35 -42.54 -51.57
N GLN A 99 -22.01 -41.27 -51.33
CA GLN A 99 -21.49 -40.38 -52.37
C GLN A 99 -20.21 -40.94 -53.01
N LEU A 100 -19.26 -41.43 -52.20
CA LEU A 100 -18.05 -42.08 -52.68
C LEU A 100 -18.35 -43.33 -53.54
N TRP A 101 -19.31 -44.16 -53.12
CA TRP A 101 -19.70 -45.35 -53.87
C TRP A 101 -20.39 -45.01 -55.20
N GLU A 102 -21.26 -44.00 -55.23
CA GLU A 102 -21.91 -43.54 -56.47
C GLU A 102 -20.91 -42.88 -57.44
N SER A 103 -19.93 -42.13 -56.93
CA SER A 103 -18.80 -41.63 -57.73
C SER A 103 -18.00 -42.79 -58.32
N ALA A 104 -17.66 -43.80 -57.51
CA ALA A 104 -16.96 -44.99 -57.99
C ALA A 104 -17.77 -45.74 -59.07
N LYS A 105 -19.10 -45.85 -58.91
CA LYS A 105 -19.97 -46.50 -59.89
C LYS A 105 -19.84 -45.86 -61.26
N THR A 106 -19.97 -44.54 -61.30
CA THR A 106 -20.00 -43.77 -62.54
C THR A 106 -18.63 -43.60 -63.19
N THR A 107 -17.53 -43.70 -62.42
CA THR A 107 -16.18 -43.42 -62.93
C THR A 107 -15.29 -44.65 -63.08
N LYS A 108 -15.60 -45.77 -62.40
CA LYS A 108 -14.71 -46.95 -62.32
C LYS A 108 -15.38 -48.29 -62.60
N LEU A 109 -16.71 -48.42 -62.52
CA LEU A 109 -17.42 -49.72 -62.53
C LEU A 109 -18.09 -50.10 -63.86
N ASP A 110 -18.24 -49.15 -64.79
CA ASP A 110 -18.94 -49.37 -66.07
C ASP A 110 -18.22 -50.33 -67.01
N SER A 111 -16.89 -50.44 -66.92
CA SER A 111 -16.08 -51.32 -67.77
C SER A 111 -15.66 -52.64 -67.10
N LEU A 112 -16.13 -52.92 -65.88
CA LEU A 112 -15.70 -54.10 -65.10
C LEU A 112 -16.61 -55.31 -65.34
N ASP A 113 -16.01 -56.50 -65.28
CA ASP A 113 -16.76 -57.75 -65.29
C ASP A 113 -17.54 -57.97 -63.97
N ASN A 114 -18.53 -58.86 -64.02
CA ASN A 114 -19.43 -59.10 -62.89
C ASN A 114 -18.74 -59.72 -61.66
N PHE A 115 -17.65 -60.48 -61.82
CA PHE A 115 -16.91 -61.04 -60.68
C PHE A 115 -16.15 -59.94 -59.96
N THR A 116 -15.46 -59.05 -60.69
CA THR A 116 -14.73 -57.91 -60.10
C THR A 116 -15.67 -56.93 -59.40
N ARG A 117 -16.82 -56.61 -60.01
CA ARG A 117 -17.83 -55.71 -59.40
C ARG A 117 -18.32 -56.23 -58.04
N LYS A 118 -18.71 -57.50 -57.98
CA LYS A 118 -19.19 -58.12 -56.73
C LYS A 118 -18.10 -58.23 -55.67
N ALA A 119 -16.87 -58.57 -56.07
CA ALA A 119 -15.74 -58.63 -55.15
C ALA A 119 -15.40 -57.24 -54.57
N LEU A 120 -15.45 -56.19 -55.38
CA LEU A 120 -15.23 -54.81 -54.95
C LEU A 120 -16.33 -54.34 -53.99
N GLU A 121 -17.60 -54.55 -54.34
CA GLU A 121 -18.74 -54.15 -53.49
C GLU A 121 -18.66 -54.78 -52.09
N GLN A 122 -18.40 -56.09 -52.01
CA GLN A 122 -18.25 -56.78 -50.73
C GLN A 122 -17.09 -56.22 -49.90
N LYS A 123 -15.92 -56.02 -50.52
CA LYS A 123 -14.74 -55.50 -49.81
C LYS A 123 -14.94 -54.05 -49.38
N PHE A 124 -15.49 -53.21 -50.25
CA PHE A 124 -15.77 -51.80 -49.94
C PHE A 124 -16.74 -51.66 -48.76
N GLN A 125 -17.86 -52.39 -48.78
CA GLN A 125 -18.84 -52.37 -47.69
C GLN A 125 -18.24 -52.87 -46.36
N ALA A 126 -17.46 -53.95 -46.40
CA ALA A 126 -16.78 -54.47 -45.20
C ALA A 126 -15.79 -53.45 -44.62
N THR A 127 -14.98 -52.82 -45.48
CA THR A 127 -14.03 -51.79 -45.08
C THR A 127 -14.70 -50.52 -44.58
N SER A 128 -15.75 -50.03 -45.25
CA SER A 128 -16.49 -48.84 -44.79
C SER A 128 -17.16 -49.06 -43.44
N LEU A 129 -17.64 -50.28 -43.15
CA LEU A 129 -18.18 -50.62 -41.84
C LEU A 129 -17.12 -50.52 -40.73
N LEU A 130 -15.88 -50.96 -40.97
CA LEU A 130 -14.77 -50.81 -40.02
C LEU A 130 -14.45 -49.33 -39.77
N PHE A 131 -14.35 -48.54 -40.83
CA PHE A 131 -14.10 -47.10 -40.73
C PHE A 131 -15.25 -46.39 -40.01
N LYS A 132 -16.50 -46.79 -40.22
CA LYS A 132 -17.66 -46.26 -39.49
C LYS A 132 -17.52 -46.46 -37.97
N GLN A 133 -17.04 -47.63 -37.55
CA GLN A 133 -16.80 -47.90 -36.12
C GLN A 133 -15.72 -46.98 -35.54
N GLU A 134 -14.59 -46.82 -36.24
CA GLU A 134 -13.50 -45.92 -35.83
C GLU A 134 -13.94 -44.45 -35.79
N VAL A 135 -14.75 -44.01 -36.74
CA VAL A 135 -15.32 -42.66 -36.78
C VAL A 135 -16.25 -42.40 -35.59
N ILE A 136 -17.17 -43.34 -35.30
CA ILE A 136 -18.07 -43.23 -34.14
C ILE A 136 -17.27 -43.18 -32.84
N LYS A 137 -16.22 -44.01 -32.74
CA LYS A 137 -15.32 -44.03 -31.58
C LYS A 137 -14.60 -42.68 -31.41
N GLY A 138 -13.93 -42.17 -32.44
CA GLY A 138 -13.23 -40.89 -32.37
C GLY A 138 -14.17 -39.71 -32.08
N SER A 139 -15.40 -39.74 -32.61
CA SER A 139 -16.43 -38.75 -32.31
C SER A 139 -16.80 -38.74 -30.82
N ARG A 140 -16.91 -39.93 -30.20
CA ARG A 140 -17.13 -40.07 -28.75
C ARG A 140 -15.94 -39.54 -27.94
N ASP A 141 -14.72 -39.88 -28.34
CA ASP A 141 -13.50 -39.37 -27.70
C ASP A 141 -13.42 -37.83 -27.76
N THR A 142 -13.85 -37.24 -28.88
CA THR A 142 -13.92 -35.78 -29.04
C THR A 142 -15.00 -35.15 -28.15
N LEU A 143 -16.21 -35.74 -28.10
CA LEU A 143 -17.26 -35.30 -27.17
C LEU A 143 -16.76 -35.33 -25.72
N TYR A 144 -16.06 -36.40 -25.34
CA TYR A 144 -15.47 -36.56 -24.01
C TYR A 144 -14.48 -35.43 -23.68
N ASN A 145 -13.56 -35.11 -24.59
CA ASN A 145 -12.61 -34.02 -24.39
C ASN A 145 -13.30 -32.66 -24.23
N ASN A 146 -14.34 -32.38 -25.03
CA ASN A 146 -15.12 -31.15 -24.92
C ASN A 146 -15.87 -31.06 -23.59
N GLN A 147 -16.48 -32.15 -23.13
CA GLN A 147 -17.15 -32.20 -21.82
C GLN A 147 -16.17 -31.90 -20.68
N LYS A 148 -14.94 -32.42 -20.75
CA LYS A 148 -13.90 -32.14 -19.75
C LYS A 148 -13.51 -30.66 -19.68
N ILE A 149 -13.39 -29.99 -20.82
CA ILE A 149 -13.09 -28.54 -20.88
C ILE A 149 -14.22 -27.73 -20.24
N VAL A 150 -15.47 -27.99 -20.65
CA VAL A 150 -16.65 -27.28 -20.14
C VAL A 150 -16.79 -27.45 -18.63
N VAL A 151 -16.62 -28.68 -18.11
CA VAL A 151 -16.66 -28.95 -16.66
C VAL A 151 -15.55 -28.22 -15.91
N GLY A 152 -14.36 -28.07 -16.51
CA GLY A 152 -13.27 -27.29 -15.93
C GLY A 152 -13.57 -25.80 -15.82
N GLU A 153 -14.05 -25.17 -16.89
CA GLU A 153 -14.43 -23.74 -16.90
C GLU A 153 -15.59 -23.44 -15.95
N ASP A 154 -16.61 -24.31 -15.98
CA ASP A 154 -17.78 -24.24 -15.12
C ASP A 154 -17.38 -24.35 -13.63
N THR A 155 -16.45 -25.25 -13.30
CA THR A 155 -15.90 -25.38 -11.93
C THR A 155 -15.22 -24.09 -11.47
N GLN A 156 -14.45 -23.42 -12.32
CA GLN A 156 -13.80 -22.15 -11.94
C GLN A 156 -14.82 -21.04 -11.66
N ARG A 157 -15.87 -20.91 -12.49
CA ARG A 157 -16.95 -19.93 -12.27
C ARG A 157 -17.69 -20.21 -10.96
N ASP A 158 -18.00 -21.47 -10.71
CA ASP A 158 -18.69 -21.89 -9.49
C ASP A 158 -17.85 -21.65 -8.23
N ILE A 159 -16.53 -21.79 -8.31
CA ILE A 159 -15.62 -21.43 -7.21
C ILE A 159 -15.60 -19.92 -6.97
N ILE A 160 -15.62 -19.09 -8.01
CA ILE A 160 -15.71 -17.64 -7.87
C ILE A 160 -17.02 -17.27 -7.16
N ASN A 161 -18.14 -17.88 -7.56
CA ASN A 161 -19.44 -17.69 -6.91
C ASN A 161 -19.39 -18.13 -5.44
N LEU A 162 -18.79 -19.28 -5.15
CA LEU A 162 -18.63 -19.80 -3.79
C LEU A 162 -17.82 -18.84 -2.90
N LYS A 163 -16.74 -18.26 -3.40
CA LYS A 163 -15.93 -17.27 -2.66
C LYS A 163 -16.66 -15.94 -2.44
N THR A 164 -17.50 -15.56 -3.40
CA THR A 164 -18.22 -14.28 -3.39
C THR A 164 -19.46 -14.33 -2.51
N ILE A 165 -20.32 -15.33 -2.73
CA ILE A 165 -21.59 -15.53 -2.03
C ILE A 165 -21.37 -16.18 -0.66
N GLY A 166 -20.37 -17.06 -0.53
CA GLY A 166 -20.05 -17.71 0.74
C GLY A 166 -20.94 -18.92 1.02
N LEU A 167 -21.30 -19.11 2.30
CA LEU A 167 -21.94 -20.34 2.79
C LEU A 167 -23.31 -20.62 2.16
N ASP A 168 -24.06 -19.59 1.79
CA ASP A 168 -25.36 -19.74 1.14
C ASP A 168 -25.27 -20.48 -0.20
N TYR A 169 -24.10 -20.45 -0.85
CA TYR A 169 -23.84 -21.15 -2.11
C TYR A 169 -23.21 -22.54 -1.93
N LEU A 170 -22.82 -22.94 -0.72
CA LEU A 170 -22.04 -24.17 -0.49
C LEU A 170 -22.78 -25.45 -0.92
N SER A 171 -24.07 -25.55 -0.57
CA SER A 171 -24.90 -26.70 -0.97
C SER A 171 -25.15 -26.72 -2.48
N ILE A 172 -25.40 -25.55 -3.07
CA ILE A 172 -25.61 -25.38 -4.52
C ILE A 172 -24.34 -25.77 -5.28
N PHE A 173 -23.18 -25.29 -4.85
CA PHE A 173 -21.88 -25.65 -5.41
C PHE A 173 -21.67 -27.17 -5.42
N ASN A 174 -21.88 -27.82 -4.27
CA ASN A 174 -21.71 -29.26 -4.14
C ASN A 174 -22.66 -30.04 -5.06
N GLN A 175 -23.93 -29.64 -5.14
CA GLN A 175 -24.89 -30.27 -6.01
C GLN A 175 -24.55 -30.06 -7.49
N ASN A 176 -24.15 -28.85 -7.88
CA ASN A 176 -23.73 -28.54 -9.25
C ASN A 176 -22.53 -29.41 -9.69
N ARG A 177 -21.53 -29.60 -8.82
CA ARG A 177 -20.38 -30.47 -9.13
C ARG A 177 -20.81 -31.93 -9.31
N ILE A 178 -21.68 -32.43 -8.42
CA ILE A 178 -22.23 -33.78 -8.52
C ILE A 178 -22.99 -33.94 -9.84
N ASP A 179 -23.88 -33.03 -10.17
CA ASP A 179 -24.74 -33.10 -11.36
C ASP A 179 -23.95 -32.99 -12.66
N ALA A 180 -22.99 -32.06 -12.73
CA ALA A 180 -22.17 -31.84 -13.92
C ALA A 180 -21.26 -33.05 -14.21
N ILE A 181 -20.57 -33.57 -13.19
CA ILE A 181 -19.60 -34.65 -13.36
C ILE A 181 -20.30 -36.01 -13.55
N SER A 182 -21.44 -36.25 -12.89
CA SER A 182 -22.18 -37.51 -13.03
C SER A 182 -22.67 -37.74 -14.47
N LYS A 183 -22.94 -36.66 -15.21
CA LYS A 183 -23.43 -36.67 -16.59
C LYS A 183 -22.35 -36.85 -17.65
N ILE A 184 -21.07 -36.87 -17.30
CA ILE A 184 -19.97 -37.10 -18.26
C ILE A 184 -20.10 -38.52 -18.84
N ALA A 185 -20.11 -38.64 -20.17
CA ALA A 185 -20.21 -39.93 -20.85
C ALA A 185 -18.86 -40.67 -20.83
N ASP A 186 -18.88 -42.00 -20.94
CA ASP A 186 -17.69 -42.85 -21.14
C ASP A 186 -16.60 -42.78 -20.03
N VAL A 187 -16.97 -42.32 -18.82
CA VAL A 187 -16.12 -42.34 -17.61
C VAL A 187 -16.64 -43.38 -16.62
N GLN A 188 -15.74 -44.19 -16.05
CA GLN A 188 -16.12 -45.19 -15.05
C GLN A 188 -16.60 -44.52 -13.75
N ASP A 189 -17.57 -45.14 -13.06
CA ASP A 189 -18.20 -44.55 -11.88
C ASP A 189 -17.21 -44.16 -10.77
N TRP A 190 -16.13 -44.92 -10.59
CA TRP A 190 -15.11 -44.60 -9.59
C TRP A 190 -14.32 -43.34 -9.95
N GLN A 191 -14.03 -43.13 -11.24
CA GLN A 191 -13.34 -41.92 -11.73
C GLN A 191 -14.22 -40.69 -11.55
N LYS A 192 -15.53 -40.82 -11.79
CA LYS A 192 -16.50 -39.74 -11.53
C LYS A 192 -16.51 -39.37 -10.04
N LYS A 193 -16.56 -40.36 -9.15
CA LYS A 193 -16.52 -40.14 -7.70
C LYS A 193 -15.23 -39.43 -7.25
N GLU A 194 -14.09 -39.84 -7.79
CA GLU A 194 -12.81 -39.20 -7.50
C GLU A 194 -12.78 -37.74 -7.98
N LEU A 195 -13.27 -37.47 -9.19
CA LEU A 195 -13.33 -36.11 -9.74
C LEU A 195 -14.30 -35.21 -8.97
N ILE A 196 -15.46 -35.73 -8.56
CA ILE A 196 -16.42 -35.02 -7.69
C ILE A 196 -15.74 -34.67 -6.37
N LEU A 197 -15.07 -35.63 -5.74
CA LEU A 197 -14.40 -35.41 -4.47
C LEU A 197 -13.30 -34.34 -4.58
N GLY A 198 -12.44 -34.44 -5.60
CA GLY A 198 -11.35 -33.48 -5.82
C GLY A 198 -11.84 -32.07 -6.11
N THR A 199 -12.88 -31.91 -6.94
CA THR A 199 -13.46 -30.59 -7.24
C THR A 199 -14.18 -29.97 -6.05
N ILE A 200 -14.92 -30.77 -5.27
CA ILE A 200 -15.55 -30.32 -4.03
C ILE A 200 -14.48 -29.89 -3.01
N GLN A 201 -13.45 -30.71 -2.80
CA GLN A 201 -12.35 -30.39 -1.88
C GLN A 201 -11.63 -29.10 -2.28
N PHE A 202 -11.42 -28.88 -3.58
CA PHE A 202 -10.80 -27.64 -4.07
C PHE A 202 -11.68 -26.41 -3.83
N GLY A 203 -12.99 -26.49 -4.12
CA GLY A 203 -13.91 -25.38 -3.82
C GLY A 203 -14.02 -25.09 -2.33
N HIS A 204 -14.14 -26.13 -1.49
CA HIS A 204 -14.16 -26.00 -0.04
C HIS A 204 -12.87 -25.37 0.52
N LYS A 205 -11.71 -25.74 -0.04
CA LYS A 205 -10.42 -25.12 0.30
C LYS A 205 -10.42 -23.62 0.02
N GLU A 206 -10.91 -23.20 -1.15
CA GLU A 206 -10.97 -21.79 -1.54
C GLU A 206 -11.94 -20.99 -0.66
N LEU A 207 -13.09 -21.58 -0.30
CA LEU A 207 -14.01 -20.98 0.66
C LEU A 207 -13.38 -20.88 2.06
N ALA A 208 -12.75 -21.94 2.54
CA ALA A 208 -12.07 -21.96 3.83
C ALA A 208 -11.00 -20.86 3.94
N GLN A 209 -10.16 -20.71 2.91
CA GLN A 209 -9.17 -19.64 2.84
C GLN A 209 -9.86 -18.27 2.88
N THR A 210 -10.96 -18.09 2.15
CA THR A 210 -11.73 -16.85 2.13
C THR A 210 -12.31 -16.50 3.51
N LEU A 211 -12.82 -17.48 4.26
CA LEU A 211 -13.33 -17.27 5.62
C LEU A 211 -12.22 -16.78 6.56
N ILE A 212 -11.04 -17.41 6.50
CA ILE A 212 -9.88 -17.00 7.32
C ILE A 212 -9.43 -15.58 6.95
N ASP A 213 -9.34 -15.27 5.65
CA ASP A 213 -8.90 -13.96 5.16
C ASP A 213 -9.90 -12.85 5.51
N LYS A 214 -11.21 -13.15 5.54
CA LYS A 214 -12.27 -12.25 6.02
C LYS A 214 -12.37 -12.18 7.54
N ASN A 215 -11.37 -12.67 8.27
CA ASN A 215 -11.31 -12.67 9.72
C ASN A 215 -12.45 -13.44 10.41
N GLN A 216 -12.86 -14.57 9.83
CA GLN A 216 -13.85 -15.50 10.38
C GLN A 216 -13.25 -16.91 10.64
N PRO A 217 -12.08 -17.05 11.31
CA PRO A 217 -11.43 -18.33 11.50
C PRO A 217 -12.20 -19.29 12.45
N GLU A 218 -13.02 -18.76 13.36
CA GLU A 218 -13.88 -19.57 14.24
C GLU A 218 -15.00 -20.27 13.46
N LEU A 219 -15.59 -19.58 12.48
CA LEU A 219 -16.60 -20.14 11.58
C LEU A 219 -15.98 -21.25 10.71
N PHE A 220 -14.77 -21.03 10.18
CA PHE A 220 -14.01 -22.11 9.52
C PHE A 220 -13.86 -23.33 10.43
N ASN A 221 -13.41 -23.15 11.68
CA ASN A 221 -13.24 -24.25 12.62
C ASN A 221 -14.56 -24.97 12.96
N GLN A 222 -15.68 -24.25 13.01
CA GLN A 222 -17.01 -24.83 13.21
C GLN A 222 -17.41 -25.72 12.02
N LEU A 223 -17.26 -25.22 10.80
CA LEU A 223 -17.65 -25.92 9.57
C LEU A 223 -16.80 -27.15 9.29
N ILE A 224 -15.52 -27.12 9.68
CA ILE A 224 -14.65 -28.29 9.64
C ILE A 224 -15.11 -29.34 10.65
N LYS A 225 -15.45 -28.93 11.88
CA LYS A 225 -15.95 -29.85 12.92
C LYS A 225 -17.32 -30.44 12.59
N SER A 226 -18.21 -29.68 11.94
CA SER A 226 -19.52 -30.17 11.49
C SER A 226 -19.43 -31.06 10.24
N GLY A 227 -18.29 -31.07 9.55
CA GLY A 227 -18.08 -31.83 8.32
C GLY A 227 -18.67 -31.19 7.06
N GLU A 228 -19.13 -29.93 7.16
CA GLU A 228 -19.63 -29.14 6.03
C GLU A 228 -18.52 -28.77 5.05
N LEU A 229 -17.33 -28.46 5.58
CA LEU A 229 -16.13 -28.28 4.77
C LEU A 229 -15.30 -29.57 4.74
N LYS A 230 -15.22 -30.14 3.55
CA LYS A 230 -14.36 -31.30 3.23
C LYS A 230 -13.07 -30.84 2.59
N LEU A 231 -11.94 -31.10 3.24
CA LEU A 231 -10.60 -30.77 2.75
C LEU A 231 -9.77 -32.03 2.53
N ASP A 232 -8.79 -31.96 1.63
CA ASP A 232 -7.71 -32.94 1.59
C ASP A 232 -6.79 -32.76 2.81
N SER A 233 -6.05 -33.81 3.19
CA SER A 233 -5.24 -33.84 4.42
C SER A 233 -4.22 -32.70 4.50
N LYS A 234 -3.63 -32.30 3.37
CA LYS A 234 -2.64 -31.22 3.34
C LYS A 234 -3.32 -29.87 3.57
N SER A 235 -4.37 -29.57 2.80
CA SER A 235 -5.12 -28.33 2.97
C SER A 235 -5.75 -28.20 4.35
N PHE A 236 -6.21 -29.31 4.94
CA PHE A 236 -6.71 -29.34 6.32
C PHE A 236 -5.65 -28.85 7.32
N GLY A 237 -4.44 -29.41 7.28
CA GLY A 237 -3.34 -29.00 8.16
C GLY A 237 -2.99 -27.53 7.98
N ASP A 238 -2.70 -27.12 6.73
CA ASP A 238 -2.26 -25.76 6.41
C ASP A 238 -3.30 -24.70 6.83
N LEU A 239 -4.58 -24.93 6.55
CA LEU A 239 -5.65 -23.97 6.85
C LEU A 239 -6.01 -23.96 8.33
N THR A 240 -5.96 -25.10 9.01
CA THR A 240 -6.15 -25.18 10.46
C THR A 240 -5.07 -24.40 11.20
N ASP A 241 -3.80 -24.53 10.79
CA ASP A 241 -2.70 -23.77 11.37
C ASP A 241 -2.86 -22.27 11.15
N LYS A 242 -3.24 -21.85 9.93
CA LYS A 242 -3.54 -20.45 9.62
C LYS A 242 -4.71 -19.90 10.46
N ALA A 243 -5.80 -20.65 10.56
CA ALA A 243 -6.96 -20.25 11.35
C ALA A 243 -6.60 -20.11 12.84
N ASN A 244 -5.90 -21.09 13.41
CA ASN A 244 -5.45 -21.06 14.79
C ASN A 244 -4.52 -19.88 15.06
N LYS A 245 -3.59 -19.58 14.13
CA LYS A 245 -2.75 -18.39 14.22
C LYS A 245 -3.59 -17.12 14.24
N LYS A 246 -4.59 -16.99 13.36
CA LYS A 246 -5.46 -15.82 13.29
C LYS A 246 -6.31 -15.65 14.55
N ILE A 247 -6.85 -16.74 15.11
CA ILE A 247 -7.59 -16.74 16.38
C ILE A 247 -6.68 -16.25 17.52
N ARG A 248 -5.43 -16.72 17.58
CA ARG A 248 -4.46 -16.24 18.57
C ARG A 248 -4.16 -14.75 18.42
N GLU A 249 -3.91 -14.28 17.19
CA GLU A 249 -3.71 -12.86 16.92
C GLU A 249 -4.91 -12.01 17.37
N ASN A 250 -6.12 -12.42 17.02
CA ASN A 250 -7.36 -11.74 17.43
C ASN A 250 -7.52 -11.73 18.96
N THR A 251 -7.21 -12.85 19.61
CA THR A 251 -7.21 -12.99 21.07
C THR A 251 -6.23 -12.01 21.70
N PHE A 252 -4.98 -11.97 21.23
CA PHE A 252 -3.96 -11.07 21.77
C PHE A 252 -4.32 -9.60 21.55
N ASN A 253 -4.91 -9.26 20.40
CA ASN A 253 -5.38 -7.90 20.14
C ASN A 253 -6.49 -7.51 21.12
N PHE A 254 -7.48 -8.37 21.34
CA PHE A 254 -8.55 -8.10 22.30
C PHE A 254 -8.04 -7.98 23.75
N LEU A 255 -7.08 -8.82 24.15
CA LEU A 255 -6.49 -8.76 25.50
C LEU A 255 -5.59 -7.55 25.71
N SER A 256 -5.13 -6.89 24.63
CA SER A 256 -4.18 -5.77 24.69
C SER A 256 -4.72 -4.45 24.13
N ASP A 257 -6.01 -4.37 23.82
CA ASP A 257 -6.71 -3.18 23.31
C ASP A 257 -6.60 -1.95 24.24
N GLY A 258 -6.46 -2.14 25.56
CA GLY A 258 -6.26 -1.06 26.53
C GLY A 258 -4.94 -0.32 26.36
N LEU A 259 -4.03 -0.83 25.52
CA LEU A 259 -2.80 -0.14 25.15
C LEU A 259 -2.98 0.72 23.88
N ASP A 260 -4.12 0.66 23.20
CA ASP A 260 -4.36 1.48 22.00
C ASP A 260 -4.38 2.97 22.37
N VAL A 261 -3.70 3.79 21.56
CA VAL A 261 -3.55 5.22 21.81
C VAL A 261 -4.75 5.97 21.26
N VAL A 262 -5.50 6.62 22.15
CA VAL A 262 -6.60 7.51 21.80
C VAL A 262 -6.16 8.95 22.04
N ALA A 263 -6.15 9.75 20.97
CA ALA A 263 -5.75 11.14 21.02
C ALA A 263 -6.56 11.92 22.08
N GLY A 264 -5.86 12.73 22.88
CA GLY A 264 -6.46 13.54 23.95
C GLY A 264 -6.89 12.78 25.20
N THR A 265 -6.82 11.44 25.23
CA THR A 265 -7.24 10.62 26.39
C THR A 265 -6.12 9.75 26.94
N SER A 266 -5.30 9.13 26.06
CA SER A 266 -4.23 8.24 26.48
C SER A 266 -3.03 9.02 27.04
N THR A 267 -2.56 8.59 28.22
CA THR A 267 -1.34 9.09 28.87
C THR A 267 -0.35 7.95 29.11
N PRO A 268 0.94 8.24 29.32
CA PRO A 268 1.91 7.20 29.68
C PRO A 268 1.48 6.40 30.93
N MET A 269 0.79 7.04 31.87
CA MET A 269 0.30 6.39 33.08
C MET A 269 -0.88 5.45 32.79
N THR A 270 -1.86 5.88 31.99
CA THR A 270 -3.00 5.00 31.63
C THR A 270 -2.57 3.79 30.80
N ILE A 271 -1.57 3.95 29.92
CA ILE A 271 -0.96 2.82 29.19
C ILE A 271 -0.20 1.89 30.15
N GLN A 272 0.57 2.46 31.09
CA GLN A 272 1.32 1.68 32.07
C GLN A 272 0.38 0.87 32.99
N ASP A 273 -0.74 1.46 33.39
CA ASP A 273 -1.76 0.78 34.20
C ASP A 273 -2.41 -0.36 33.40
N SER A 274 -2.86 -0.08 32.17
CA SER A 274 -3.45 -1.10 31.29
C SER A 274 -2.49 -2.25 31.00
N TYR A 275 -1.21 -1.94 30.81
CA TYR A 275 -0.14 -2.93 30.69
C TYR A 275 0.01 -3.80 31.95
N ASN A 276 0.03 -3.19 33.13
CA ASN A 276 0.15 -3.92 34.39
C ASN A 276 -1.06 -4.84 34.64
N GLN A 277 -2.26 -4.36 34.31
CA GLN A 277 -3.51 -5.13 34.40
C GLN A 277 -3.50 -6.32 33.42
N ALA A 278 -3.00 -6.13 32.19
CA ALA A 278 -2.86 -7.21 31.22
C ALA A 278 -1.76 -8.22 31.61
N LYS A 279 -0.63 -7.74 32.17
CA LYS A 279 0.48 -8.60 32.62
C LYS A 279 0.10 -9.47 33.83
N SER A 280 -0.74 -8.94 34.72
CA SER A 280 -1.27 -9.66 35.88
C SER A 280 -2.50 -10.51 35.56
N GLY A 281 -3.06 -10.40 34.35
CA GLY A 281 -4.24 -11.15 33.93
C GLY A 281 -5.55 -10.68 34.56
N THR A 282 -5.57 -9.50 35.19
CA THR A 282 -6.75 -8.94 35.88
C THR A 282 -7.63 -8.11 34.96
N PHE A 283 -7.06 -7.48 33.93
CA PHE A 283 -7.77 -6.69 32.91
C PHE A 283 -8.80 -5.70 33.47
N ASN A 284 -8.49 -5.05 34.59
CA ASN A 284 -9.40 -4.15 35.31
C ASN A 284 -10.78 -4.80 35.65
N GLY A 285 -10.79 -6.11 35.91
CA GLY A 285 -12.00 -6.86 36.24
C GLY A 285 -12.85 -7.28 35.04
N ASN A 286 -12.39 -7.11 33.80
CA ASN A 286 -13.13 -7.56 32.62
C ASN A 286 -13.17 -9.09 32.55
N VAL A 287 -14.33 -9.66 32.88
CA VAL A 287 -14.55 -11.11 32.99
C VAL A 287 -14.28 -11.85 31.69
N ASP A 288 -14.65 -11.28 30.54
CA ASP A 288 -14.44 -11.92 29.24
C ASP A 288 -12.95 -12.06 28.90
N LYS A 289 -12.16 -11.01 29.18
CA LYS A 289 -10.71 -11.02 28.99
C LYS A 289 -10.02 -11.97 29.96
N ILE A 290 -10.44 -11.98 31.22
CA ILE A 290 -9.93 -12.93 32.23
C ILE A 290 -10.16 -14.36 31.74
N ASN A 291 -11.40 -14.71 31.37
CA ASN A 291 -11.75 -16.05 30.90
C ASN A 291 -10.98 -16.45 29.63
N LEU A 292 -10.74 -15.52 28.72
CA LEU A 292 -9.99 -15.77 27.49
C LEU A 292 -8.49 -15.98 27.78
N PHE A 293 -7.92 -15.15 28.66
CA PHE A 293 -6.53 -15.26 29.08
C PHE A 293 -6.26 -16.55 29.86
N GLU A 294 -7.19 -17.00 30.71
CA GLU A 294 -7.07 -18.25 31.45
C GLU A 294 -7.01 -19.48 30.54
N LYS A 295 -7.71 -19.44 29.40
CA LYS A 295 -7.71 -20.51 28.38
C LYS A 295 -6.40 -20.62 27.62
N LEU A 296 -5.54 -19.60 27.64
CA LEU A 296 -4.25 -19.64 26.97
C LEU A 296 -3.32 -20.67 27.63
N THR A 297 -2.66 -21.46 26.81
CA THR A 297 -1.57 -22.34 27.26
C THR A 297 -0.39 -21.54 27.80
N LYS A 298 0.53 -22.19 28.52
CA LYS A 298 1.74 -21.54 29.03
C LYS A 298 2.55 -20.88 27.90
N GLY A 299 2.74 -21.57 26.77
CA GLY A 299 3.46 -21.03 25.62
C GLY A 299 2.76 -19.83 24.97
N GLU A 300 1.43 -19.88 24.85
CA GLU A 300 0.65 -18.76 24.33
C GLU A 300 0.66 -17.54 25.25
N LYS A 301 0.71 -17.74 26.58
CA LYS A 301 0.89 -16.64 27.54
C LYS A 301 2.25 -15.98 27.40
N GLU A 302 3.31 -16.76 27.21
CA GLU A 302 4.65 -16.22 26.95
C GLU A 302 4.70 -15.41 25.64
N GLU A 303 4.06 -15.91 24.58
CA GLU A 303 3.94 -15.20 23.30
C GLU A 303 3.10 -13.91 23.44
N PHE A 304 1.96 -13.98 24.13
CA PHE A 304 1.13 -12.82 24.45
C PHE A 304 1.94 -11.75 25.18
N PHE A 305 2.73 -12.13 26.19
CA PHE A 305 3.54 -11.20 26.94
C PHE A 305 4.63 -10.52 26.09
N SER A 306 5.24 -11.25 25.16
CA SER A 306 6.19 -10.66 24.20
C SER A 306 5.50 -9.63 23.29
N ASN A 307 4.31 -9.95 22.78
CA ASN A 307 3.50 -9.02 21.98
C ASN A 307 3.03 -7.80 22.80
N LEU A 308 2.63 -8.01 24.05
CA LEU A 308 2.22 -6.95 24.97
C LEU A 308 3.38 -5.99 25.26
N ASP A 309 4.59 -6.51 25.50
CA ASP A 309 5.80 -5.71 25.73
C ASP A 309 6.15 -4.87 24.48
N LYS A 310 5.99 -5.46 23.28
CA LYS A 310 6.16 -4.75 22.01
C LYS A 310 5.12 -3.63 21.86
N LYS A 311 3.84 -3.95 22.02
CA LYS A 311 2.73 -2.99 21.87
C LYS A 311 2.86 -1.82 22.84
N LYS A 312 3.30 -2.06 24.08
CA LYS A 312 3.59 -0.99 25.05
C LYS A 312 4.64 0.00 24.55
N ARG A 313 5.74 -0.50 23.98
CA ARG A 313 6.80 0.37 23.42
C ARG A 313 6.27 1.22 22.27
N GLU A 314 5.50 0.61 21.38
CA GLU A 314 4.87 1.29 20.24
C GLU A 314 3.90 2.38 20.73
N SER A 315 3.03 2.05 21.69
CA SER A 315 2.06 2.98 22.27
C SER A 315 2.71 4.17 22.96
N ASN A 316 3.80 3.96 23.71
CA ASN A 316 4.56 5.04 24.34
C ASN A 316 5.23 5.96 23.31
N ALA A 317 5.77 5.40 22.23
CA ALA A 317 6.35 6.19 21.15
C ALA A 317 5.29 7.05 20.45
N GLU A 318 4.12 6.47 20.20
CA GLU A 318 2.97 7.18 19.60
C GLU A 318 2.45 8.29 20.51
N ILE A 319 2.28 8.06 21.82
CA ILE A 319 1.89 9.10 22.78
C ILE A 319 2.87 10.28 22.75
N ASN A 320 4.18 10.02 22.74
CA ASN A 320 5.17 11.08 22.69
C ASN A 320 5.07 11.90 21.39
N SER A 321 4.78 11.24 20.27
CA SER A 321 4.56 11.89 18.98
C SER A 321 3.31 12.77 19.01
N VAL A 322 2.17 12.21 19.46
CA VAL A 322 0.88 12.90 19.54
C VAL A 322 0.96 14.09 20.50
N ASN A 323 1.52 13.92 21.70
CA ASN A 323 1.68 15.01 22.67
C ASN A 323 2.60 16.12 22.15
N SER A 324 3.67 15.75 21.44
CA SER A 324 4.56 16.73 20.80
C SER A 324 3.84 17.54 19.72
N ALA A 325 3.01 16.88 18.90
CA ALA A 325 2.20 17.54 17.88
C ALA A 325 1.19 18.52 18.51
N ILE A 326 0.43 18.07 19.52
CA ILE A 326 -0.52 18.89 20.27
C ILE A 326 0.17 20.11 20.90
N MET A 327 1.32 19.90 21.56
CA MET A 327 2.08 21.00 22.16
C MET A 327 2.61 21.98 21.12
N ASN A 328 3.06 21.51 19.95
CA ASN A 328 3.50 22.40 18.88
C ASN A 328 2.33 23.22 18.32
N GLU A 329 1.16 22.61 18.14
CA GLU A 329 -0.06 23.33 17.74
C GLU A 329 -0.48 24.38 18.78
N ALA A 330 -0.41 24.03 20.07
CA ALA A 330 -0.68 24.95 21.16
C ALA A 330 0.29 26.15 21.16
N ARG A 331 1.59 25.93 20.89
CA ARG A 331 2.58 27.00 20.74
C ARG A 331 2.31 27.91 19.55
N VAL A 332 1.98 27.34 18.38
CA VAL A 332 1.60 28.14 17.20
C VAL A 332 0.34 28.97 17.50
N THR A 333 -0.63 28.39 18.20
CA THR A 333 -1.84 29.08 18.65
C THR A 333 -1.51 30.22 19.61
N GLU A 334 -0.61 30.00 20.58
CA GLU A 334 -0.12 31.04 21.49
C GLU A 334 0.51 32.19 20.71
N ILE A 335 1.47 31.90 19.81
CA ILE A 335 2.14 32.92 19.00
C ILE A 335 1.13 33.76 18.21
N ASN A 336 0.15 33.12 17.57
CA ASN A 336 -0.88 33.81 16.80
C ASN A 336 -1.80 34.69 17.68
N LYS A 337 -2.18 34.19 18.86
CA LYS A 337 -2.97 34.96 19.84
C LYS A 337 -2.16 36.13 20.37
N SER A 338 -0.89 35.93 20.69
CA SER A 338 0.06 36.95 21.14
C SER A 338 0.25 38.05 20.10
N LEU A 339 0.38 37.68 18.82
CA LEU A 339 0.40 38.64 17.70
C LEU A 339 -0.88 39.50 17.67
N ASN A 340 -2.05 38.90 17.90
CA ASN A 340 -3.31 39.62 17.93
C ASN A 340 -3.43 40.55 19.16
N VAL A 341 -2.92 40.14 20.32
CA VAL A 341 -2.83 41.00 21.51
C VAL A 341 -1.99 42.23 21.19
N TYR A 342 -0.84 42.04 20.54
CA TYR A 342 0.03 43.14 20.13
C TYR A 342 -0.61 44.07 19.10
N LYS A 343 -1.31 43.53 18.09
CA LYS A 343 -2.06 44.34 17.12
C LYS A 343 -3.15 45.16 17.81
N ASN A 344 -3.89 44.57 18.76
CA ASN A 344 -4.90 45.28 19.55
C ASN A 344 -4.25 46.41 20.38
N MET A 345 -3.13 46.13 21.04
CA MET A 345 -2.37 47.12 21.80
C MET A 345 -1.96 48.33 20.93
N GLN A 346 -1.50 48.09 19.70
CA GLN A 346 -1.13 49.16 18.76
C GLN A 346 -2.33 50.02 18.36
N ASN A 347 -3.51 49.41 18.17
CA ASN A 347 -4.74 50.13 17.83
C ASN A 347 -5.33 50.90 19.03
N ASN A 348 -4.95 50.50 20.24
CA ASN A 348 -5.45 51.07 21.51
C ASN A 348 -4.39 51.91 22.23
N ASN A 349 -3.68 52.77 21.49
CA ASN A 349 -2.70 53.72 22.04
C ASN A 349 -1.61 53.09 22.92
N GLY A 350 -1.22 51.84 22.65
CA GLY A 350 -0.17 51.13 23.39
C GLY A 350 -0.66 50.41 24.65
N ILE A 351 -1.98 50.34 24.89
CA ILE A 351 -2.54 49.71 26.10
C ILE A 351 -2.93 48.25 25.83
N ILE A 352 -2.45 47.34 26.68
CA ILE A 352 -2.85 45.94 26.71
C ILE A 352 -4.11 45.82 27.58
N SER A 353 -5.26 45.58 26.94
CA SER A 353 -6.55 45.45 27.64
C SER A 353 -6.84 44.01 28.09
N LYS A 354 -7.19 43.83 29.37
CA LYS A 354 -7.68 42.54 29.90
C LYS A 354 -8.93 42.03 29.17
N LEU A 355 -9.82 42.93 28.73
CA LEU A 355 -10.99 42.57 27.93
C LEU A 355 -10.56 41.96 26.59
N ALA A 356 -9.67 42.62 25.87
CA ALA A 356 -9.16 42.14 24.59
C ALA A 356 -8.40 40.80 24.73
N ILE A 357 -7.63 40.61 25.80
CA ILE A 357 -6.97 39.32 26.07
C ILE A 357 -8.02 38.20 26.23
N ASN A 358 -9.11 38.46 26.97
CA ASN A 358 -10.18 37.48 27.16
C ASN A 358 -10.89 37.14 25.84
N GLU A 359 -11.12 38.13 24.97
CA GLU A 359 -11.71 37.92 23.64
C GLU A 359 -10.78 37.12 22.73
N ILE A 360 -9.50 37.47 22.67
CA ILE A 360 -8.51 36.83 21.79
C ILE A 360 -8.20 35.39 22.22
N PHE A 361 -8.03 35.16 23.52
CA PHE A 361 -7.74 33.82 24.02
C PHE A 361 -8.99 32.95 24.13
N GLY A 362 -10.17 33.55 24.33
CA GLY A 362 -11.43 32.85 24.53
C GLY A 362 -11.49 32.09 25.86
N ASP A 363 -12.45 31.18 25.93
CA ASP A 363 -12.59 30.21 27.01
C ASP A 363 -11.70 29.01 26.72
N VAL A 364 -10.59 28.88 27.45
CA VAL A 364 -9.60 27.81 27.27
C VAL A 364 -9.76 26.87 28.45
N LYS A 365 -10.53 25.78 28.31
CA LYS A 365 -10.78 24.83 29.41
C LYS A 365 -9.84 23.63 29.42
N ASP A 366 -9.50 23.14 28.23
CA ASP A 366 -8.83 21.84 28.07
C ASP A 366 -7.35 21.95 27.68
N ASN A 367 -6.78 23.16 27.72
CA ASN A 367 -5.38 23.40 27.37
C ASN A 367 -4.68 24.27 28.43
N THR A 368 -4.05 23.61 29.40
CA THR A 368 -3.35 24.26 30.52
C THR A 368 -2.22 25.18 30.05
N PHE A 369 -1.55 24.85 28.94
CA PHE A 369 -0.52 25.70 28.37
C PHE A 369 -1.09 27.06 27.93
N LEU A 370 -2.16 27.05 27.11
CA LEU A 370 -2.83 28.27 26.66
C LEU A 370 -3.51 29.04 27.80
N GLN A 371 -3.99 28.36 28.84
CA GLN A 371 -4.48 29.02 30.07
C GLN A 371 -3.36 29.80 30.76
N ASN A 372 -2.17 29.19 30.89
CA ASN A 372 -1.01 29.85 31.48
C ASN A 372 -0.57 31.06 30.64
N SER A 373 -0.48 30.91 29.31
CA SER A 373 -0.16 32.03 28.41
C SER A 373 -1.18 33.18 28.56
N LYS A 374 -2.48 32.87 28.59
CA LYS A 374 -3.54 33.85 28.83
C LYS A 374 -3.32 34.59 30.15
N GLN A 375 -3.03 33.86 31.22
CA GLN A 375 -2.81 34.46 32.54
C GLN A 375 -1.59 35.38 32.55
N GLN A 376 -0.48 35.00 31.91
CA GLN A 376 0.70 35.86 31.82
C GLN A 376 0.44 37.17 31.05
N PHE A 377 -0.42 37.16 30.03
CA PHE A 377 -0.87 38.40 29.39
C PHE A 377 -1.74 39.28 30.30
N ILE A 378 -2.62 38.66 31.10
CA ILE A 378 -3.41 39.39 32.11
C ILE A 378 -2.49 40.03 33.15
N ASP A 379 -1.48 39.30 33.61
CA ASP A 379 -0.48 39.81 34.55
C ASP A 379 0.31 40.96 33.93
N LEU A 380 0.71 40.84 32.65
CA LEU A 380 1.38 41.91 31.91
C LEU A 380 0.51 43.18 31.79
N SER A 381 -0.78 43.02 31.46
CA SER A 381 -1.76 44.11 31.41
C SER A 381 -1.91 44.80 32.77
N THR A 382 -1.97 44.03 33.85
CA THR A 382 -2.08 44.55 35.22
C THR A 382 -0.84 45.36 35.60
N ARG A 383 0.35 44.83 35.32
CA ARG A 383 1.63 45.52 35.55
C ARG A 383 1.75 46.80 34.74
N GLN A 384 1.21 46.82 33.51
CA GLN A 384 1.14 48.04 32.71
C GLN A 384 0.23 49.10 33.35
N GLY A 385 -0.96 48.70 33.80
CA GLY A 385 -1.92 49.60 34.46
C GLY A 385 -1.40 50.17 35.78
N ASN A 386 -0.53 49.44 36.48
CA ASN A 386 0.14 49.87 37.70
C ASN A 386 1.43 50.69 37.47
N ASP A 387 1.78 51.00 36.21
CA ASP A 387 3.04 51.68 35.84
C ASP A 387 4.32 50.95 36.29
N GLU A 388 4.27 49.61 36.35
CA GLU A 388 5.40 48.77 36.78
C GLU A 388 6.34 48.38 35.62
N LEU A 389 5.95 48.68 34.36
CA LEU A 389 6.69 48.29 33.16
C LEU A 389 7.69 49.36 32.74
N LYS A 390 8.94 49.21 33.18
CA LYS A 390 10.04 50.11 32.77
C LYS A 390 10.36 49.97 31.28
N LYS A 391 10.57 51.10 30.60
CA LYS A 391 11.00 51.14 29.19
C LYS A 391 12.51 50.92 29.02
N ILE A 392 13.01 49.80 29.55
CA ILE A 392 14.45 49.47 29.55
C ILE A 392 14.68 48.25 28.64
N SER A 393 15.65 48.36 27.74
CA SER A 393 16.14 47.25 26.90
C SER A 393 17.57 46.92 27.31
N ASN A 394 17.78 45.76 27.91
CA ASN A 394 19.11 45.26 28.23
C ASN A 394 19.66 44.45 27.07
N TYR A 395 20.75 44.90 26.46
CA TYR A 395 21.25 44.33 25.23
C TYR A 395 21.62 42.85 25.38
N TYR A 396 22.39 42.49 26.41
CA TYR A 396 22.88 41.11 26.59
C TYR A 396 21.75 40.13 26.88
N LYS A 397 20.80 40.52 27.74
CA LYS A 397 19.59 39.74 28.03
C LYS A 397 18.81 39.47 26.74
N ASN A 398 18.55 40.51 25.96
CA ASN A 398 17.78 40.40 24.72
C ASN A 398 18.54 39.64 23.61
N ASN A 399 19.87 39.77 23.54
CA ASN A 399 20.69 39.02 22.61
C ASN A 399 20.66 37.52 22.94
N GLU A 400 20.75 37.16 24.23
CA GLU A 400 20.67 35.77 24.67
C GLU A 400 19.30 35.16 24.40
N ILE A 401 18.20 35.89 24.67
CA ILE A 401 16.85 35.46 24.31
C ILE A 401 16.74 35.21 22.80
N THR A 402 17.29 36.13 21.99
CA THR A 402 17.28 36.00 20.53
C THR A 402 18.02 34.75 20.06
N ASN A 403 19.23 34.52 20.56
CA ASN A 403 20.02 33.33 20.22
C ASN A 403 19.29 32.03 20.61
N LYS A 404 18.68 31.99 21.80
CA LYS A 404 17.90 30.84 22.25
C LYS A 404 16.66 30.58 21.39
N ILE A 405 15.99 31.62 20.90
CA ILE A 405 14.90 31.46 19.92
C ILE A 405 15.44 30.90 18.60
N LEU A 406 16.53 31.46 18.06
CA LEU A 406 17.14 31.02 16.80
C LEU A 406 17.70 29.59 16.85
N ASN A 407 18.12 29.14 18.03
CA ASN A 407 18.57 27.78 18.28
C ASN A 407 17.43 26.80 18.58
N GLY A 408 16.18 27.27 18.65
CA GLY A 408 15.00 26.46 18.92
C GLY A 408 14.85 26.03 20.38
N GLU A 409 15.61 26.62 21.30
CA GLU A 409 15.50 26.41 22.75
C GLU A 409 14.25 27.10 23.32
N ILE A 410 13.87 28.25 22.76
CA ILE A 410 12.64 28.97 23.08
C ILE A 410 11.74 28.94 21.87
N LYS A 411 10.49 28.49 22.06
CA LYS A 411 9.52 28.26 20.97
C LYS A 411 8.22 29.05 21.12
N ASP A 412 8.07 29.80 22.20
CA ASP A 412 6.88 30.56 22.54
C ASP A 412 7.22 31.65 23.57
N LEU A 413 6.28 32.55 23.88
CA LEU A 413 6.54 33.69 24.76
C LEU A 413 6.37 33.37 26.26
N SER A 414 5.62 32.31 26.56
CA SER A 414 5.05 32.05 27.89
C SER A 414 5.77 30.95 28.67
N THR A 415 6.53 30.08 28.01
CA THR A 415 7.31 29.02 28.64
C THR A 415 8.48 29.62 29.42
N PRO A 416 8.63 29.32 30.72
CA PRO A 416 9.79 29.78 31.48
C PRO A 416 11.10 29.12 31.06
N PHE A 417 12.17 29.90 31.03
CA PHE A 417 13.55 29.47 30.80
C PHE A 417 14.51 30.29 31.67
N SER A 418 15.75 29.84 31.84
CA SER A 418 16.77 30.54 32.61
C SER A 418 17.77 31.24 31.70
N LEU A 419 18.15 32.47 32.06
CA LEU A 419 19.29 33.19 31.49
C LEU A 419 20.50 33.14 32.44
N PRO A 420 21.73 33.36 31.93
CA PRO A 420 22.91 33.44 32.78
C PRO A 420 22.74 34.46 33.92
N GLY A 421 23.02 34.02 35.15
CA GLY A 421 22.90 34.85 36.35
C GLY A 421 21.51 34.90 36.99
N GLU A 422 20.49 34.25 36.41
CA GLU A 422 19.17 34.17 37.02
C GLU A 422 19.03 32.93 37.93
N THR A 423 18.38 33.10 39.09
CA THR A 423 18.09 32.03 40.06
C THR A 423 16.72 31.38 39.86
N LYS A 424 15.85 32.00 39.05
CA LYS A 424 14.50 31.51 38.74
C LYS A 424 14.25 31.61 37.24
N ALA A 425 13.73 30.55 36.65
CA ALA A 425 13.26 30.57 35.27
C ALA A 425 12.07 31.55 35.16
N LYS A 426 12.09 32.38 34.12
CA LYS A 426 11.02 33.30 33.76
C LYS A 426 10.67 33.11 32.29
N SER A 427 9.48 33.49 31.87
CA SER A 427 9.12 33.55 30.44
C SER A 427 9.59 34.86 29.79
N ILE A 428 9.37 35.03 28.49
CA ILE A 428 9.62 36.33 27.83
C ILE A 428 8.62 37.38 28.36
N LEU A 429 7.34 37.02 28.49
CA LEU A 429 6.30 37.90 29.02
C LEU A 429 6.59 38.39 30.44
N GLN A 430 7.08 37.49 31.31
CA GLN A 430 7.45 37.82 32.68
C GLN A 430 8.66 38.77 32.74
N ARG A 431 9.54 38.78 31.73
CA ARG A 431 10.68 39.69 31.65
C ARG A 431 10.35 41.07 31.08
N ALA A 432 9.16 41.28 30.54
CA ALA A 432 8.72 42.61 30.11
C ALA A 432 8.84 43.61 31.26
N GLY A 433 9.48 44.76 31.03
CA GLY A 433 9.76 45.76 32.08
C GLY A 433 11.00 45.47 32.95
N ASP A 434 11.60 44.29 32.81
CA ASP A 434 12.85 43.87 33.48
C ASP A 434 13.92 43.57 32.41
N GLY A 435 14.31 44.60 31.67
CA GLY A 435 15.30 44.52 30.60
C GLY A 435 14.77 44.03 29.25
N VAL A 436 13.50 43.64 29.17
CA VAL A 436 12.78 43.46 27.89
C VAL A 436 11.80 44.62 27.74
N ASN A 437 12.05 45.51 26.79
CA ASN A 437 11.16 46.64 26.52
C ASN A 437 9.93 46.14 25.74
N MET A 438 8.74 46.46 26.22
CA MET A 438 7.48 46.01 25.61
C MET A 438 7.27 46.57 24.19
N ASP A 439 7.61 47.83 23.97
CA ASP A 439 7.40 48.54 22.70
C ASP A 439 8.40 48.14 21.61
N VAL A 440 9.55 47.59 22.02
CA VAL A 440 10.70 47.31 21.16
C VAL A 440 11.01 45.81 21.12
N ASP A 441 11.46 45.23 22.23
CA ASP A 441 11.99 43.86 22.27
C ASP A 441 10.87 42.82 22.25
N LEU A 442 9.85 43.00 23.09
CA LEU A 442 8.74 42.03 23.13
C LEU A 442 7.94 42.06 21.83
N LYS A 443 7.76 43.25 21.23
CA LYS A 443 7.22 43.42 19.88
C LYS A 443 8.07 42.71 18.83
N PHE A 444 9.41 42.82 18.91
CA PHE A 444 10.31 42.10 18.00
C PHE A 444 10.14 40.58 18.10
N TYR A 445 10.09 40.02 19.31
CA TYR A 445 9.89 38.58 19.49
C TYR A 445 8.52 38.12 18.98
N THR A 446 7.46 38.87 19.31
CA THR A 446 6.08 38.51 18.98
C THR A 446 5.77 38.67 17.49
N ASN A 447 6.18 39.79 16.88
CA ASN A 447 5.72 40.15 15.53
C ASN A 447 6.68 39.68 14.44
N TYR A 448 7.96 39.50 14.77
CA TYR A 448 8.99 39.25 13.77
C TYR A 448 9.69 37.90 13.96
N LEU A 449 10.17 37.59 15.16
CA LEU A 449 11.04 36.42 15.35
C LEU A 449 10.26 35.11 15.46
N LEU A 450 9.43 34.95 16.51
CA LEU A 450 8.74 33.70 16.82
C LEU A 450 7.80 33.20 15.70
N PRO A 451 6.98 34.06 15.04
CA PRO A 451 6.10 33.62 13.96
C PRO A 451 6.83 33.00 12.76
N ASN A 452 8.10 33.35 12.56
CA ASN A 452 8.90 32.93 11.41
C ASN A 452 9.87 31.79 11.73
N THR A 453 9.85 31.25 12.94
CA THR A 453 10.78 30.18 13.36
C THR A 453 10.66 28.88 12.57
N ASN A 454 9.51 28.62 11.95
CA ASN A 454 9.30 27.47 11.07
C ASN A 454 9.90 27.66 9.67
N ASN A 455 10.31 28.88 9.30
CA ASN A 455 10.95 29.16 8.02
C ASN A 455 12.48 29.01 8.18
N LYS A 456 13.02 27.93 7.61
CA LYS A 456 14.46 27.62 7.69
C LYS A 456 15.33 28.73 7.10
N GLN A 457 14.99 29.26 5.93
CA GLN A 457 15.77 30.34 5.30
C GLN A 457 15.77 31.60 6.17
N PHE A 458 14.64 31.93 6.80
CA PHE A 458 14.56 33.04 7.73
C PHE A 458 15.48 32.81 8.93
N ILE A 459 15.45 31.62 9.54
CA ILE A 459 16.33 31.30 10.68
C ILE A 459 17.81 31.39 10.30
N ASP A 460 18.19 30.84 9.15
CA ASP A 460 19.58 30.87 8.68
C ASP A 460 20.02 32.33 8.40
N ASP A 461 19.20 33.12 7.72
CA ASP A 461 19.43 34.55 7.49
C ASP A 461 19.56 35.34 8.81
N GLN A 462 18.70 35.06 9.80
CA GLN A 462 18.78 35.72 11.10
C GLN A 462 20.02 35.30 11.88
N LYS A 463 20.42 34.03 11.84
CA LYS A 463 21.67 33.57 12.47
C LYS A 463 22.87 34.28 11.88
N ASP A 464 22.95 34.41 10.56
CA ASP A 464 24.01 35.19 9.90
C ASP A 464 24.01 36.64 10.36
N PHE A 465 22.84 37.28 10.40
CA PHE A 465 22.69 38.66 10.87
C PHE A 465 23.14 38.82 12.33
N PHE A 466 22.70 37.97 13.25
CA PHE A 466 23.10 38.07 14.65
C PHE A 466 24.57 37.69 14.88
N ASN A 467 25.15 36.80 14.06
CA ASN A 467 26.60 36.57 14.04
C ASN A 467 27.36 37.84 13.63
N PHE A 468 26.87 38.56 12.62
CA PHE A 468 27.40 39.87 12.25
C PHE A 468 27.29 40.86 13.41
N ILE A 469 26.13 40.98 14.05
CA ILE A 469 25.93 41.87 15.20
C ILE A 469 26.91 41.51 16.33
N ASN A 470 27.02 40.25 16.69
CA ASN A 470 27.92 39.77 17.74
C ASN A 470 29.39 40.07 17.41
N LYS A 471 29.80 39.95 16.15
CA LYS A 471 31.16 40.25 15.69
C LYS A 471 31.53 41.74 15.87
N TYR A 472 30.60 42.65 15.61
CA TYR A 472 30.87 44.10 15.68
C TYR A 472 30.48 44.75 17.02
N SER A 473 29.70 44.04 17.85
CA SER A 473 29.28 44.51 19.18
C SER A 473 30.44 44.96 20.07
N PRO A 474 31.59 44.25 20.17
CA PRO A 474 32.70 44.68 21.01
C PRO A 474 33.26 46.06 20.64
N ALA A 475 33.23 46.43 19.35
CA ALA A 475 33.70 47.73 18.88
C ALA A 475 32.71 48.86 19.24
N VAL A 476 31.41 48.58 19.17
CA VAL A 476 30.31 49.51 19.52
C VAL A 476 30.17 49.69 21.03
N GLU A 477 30.36 48.60 21.77
CA GLU A 477 30.35 48.54 23.24
C GLU A 477 31.43 49.45 23.84
N GLY A 478 32.63 49.47 23.25
CA GLY A 478 33.72 50.35 23.64
C GLY A 478 34.76 49.65 24.51
N VAL A 479 34.96 50.11 25.75
CA VAL A 479 36.06 49.65 26.59
C VAL A 479 35.60 48.52 27.52
N THR A 480 36.10 47.30 27.28
CA THR A 480 35.65 46.04 27.91
C THR A 480 35.65 46.07 29.45
N TYR A 481 36.60 46.74 30.09
CA TYR A 481 36.65 46.83 31.56
C TYR A 481 35.58 47.76 32.17
N ALA A 482 34.99 48.64 31.35
CA ALA A 482 33.99 49.62 31.78
C ALA A 482 32.56 49.22 31.38
N LYS A 483 32.40 48.04 30.77
CA LYS A 483 31.14 47.48 30.25
C LYS A 483 29.97 47.59 31.23
N TYR A 484 30.20 47.23 32.49
CA TYR A 484 29.16 47.19 33.52
C TYR A 484 28.90 48.55 34.17
N LEU A 485 29.66 49.58 33.76
CA LEU A 485 29.70 50.89 34.38
C LEU A 485 29.24 51.99 33.43
N ASP A 486 29.40 51.77 32.12
CA ASP A 486 28.92 52.68 31.10
C ASP A 486 27.40 52.52 30.91
N ILE A 487 26.64 53.42 31.54
CA ILE A 487 25.17 53.45 31.47
C ILE A 487 24.62 53.72 30.07
N THR A 488 25.46 54.12 29.11
CA THR A 488 25.07 54.38 27.72
C THR A 488 25.37 53.22 26.77
N ALA A 489 26.08 52.18 27.22
CA ALA A 489 26.48 51.04 26.40
C ALA A 489 25.27 50.27 25.83
N ASP A 490 24.27 49.96 26.66
CA ASP A 490 23.04 49.28 26.23
C ASP A 490 22.32 50.09 25.13
N ASN A 491 22.25 51.41 25.26
CA ASN A 491 21.59 52.28 24.27
C ASN A 491 22.34 52.27 22.93
N ARG A 492 23.67 52.37 22.94
CA ARG A 492 24.49 52.31 21.70
C ARG A 492 24.35 50.97 21.00
N LEU A 493 24.46 49.87 21.75
CA LEU A 493 24.37 48.51 21.21
C LEU A 493 22.97 48.22 20.65
N ASN A 494 21.92 48.62 21.36
CA ASN A 494 20.55 48.47 20.86
C ASN A 494 20.29 49.33 19.63
N LYS A 495 20.78 50.58 19.59
CA LYS A 495 20.67 51.43 18.40
C LYS A 495 21.37 50.79 17.20
N PHE A 496 22.62 50.35 17.39
CA PHE A 496 23.37 49.63 16.36
C PHE A 496 22.62 48.40 15.84
N LYS A 497 22.18 47.51 16.74
CA LYS A 497 21.39 46.31 16.40
C LYS A 497 20.15 46.66 15.60
N ASN A 498 19.36 47.63 16.07
CA ASN A 498 18.08 47.99 15.46
C ASN A 498 18.28 48.65 14.08
N ASP A 499 19.22 49.58 13.95
CA ASP A 499 19.50 50.25 12.67
C ASP A 499 20.03 49.26 11.62
N MET A 500 20.91 48.35 12.03
CA MET A 500 21.39 47.28 11.14
C MET A 500 20.28 46.30 10.77
N LEU A 501 19.40 45.94 11.71
CA LEU A 501 18.27 45.04 11.43
C LEU A 501 17.32 45.66 10.41
N GLN A 502 17.02 46.96 10.52
CA GLN A 502 16.19 47.66 9.54
C GLN A 502 16.83 47.64 8.14
N LYS A 503 18.13 47.92 8.04
CA LYS A 503 18.88 47.83 6.77
C LYS A 503 18.88 46.41 6.20
N PHE A 504 19.08 45.41 7.06
CA PHE A 504 19.06 44.00 6.68
C PHE A 504 17.69 43.60 6.10
N ILE A 505 16.60 43.89 6.81
CA ILE A 505 15.23 43.62 6.36
C ILE A 505 14.95 44.34 5.03
N ALA A 506 15.31 45.62 4.91
CA ALA A 506 15.14 46.37 3.67
C ALA A 506 15.92 45.77 2.48
N GLY A 507 17.12 45.24 2.73
CA GLY A 507 17.91 44.52 1.74
C GLY A 507 17.30 43.18 1.33
N ARG A 508 16.84 42.38 2.30
CA ARG A 508 16.16 41.10 2.04
C ARG A 508 14.86 41.30 1.26
N ASN A 509 14.09 42.35 1.56
CA ASN A 509 12.90 42.73 0.79
C ASN A 509 13.19 43.13 -0.67
N LYS A 510 14.45 43.49 -0.98
CA LYS A 510 14.96 43.74 -2.34
C LYS A 510 15.61 42.50 -2.96
N ASN A 511 15.41 41.32 -2.38
CA ASN A 511 16.01 40.04 -2.80
C ASN A 511 17.55 39.99 -2.77
N ILE A 512 18.21 40.87 -2.01
CA ILE A 512 19.68 40.82 -1.84
C ILE A 512 20.00 39.76 -0.80
N SER A 513 20.92 38.82 -1.10
CA SER A 513 21.25 37.70 -0.21
C SER A 513 21.79 38.16 1.15
N SER A 514 21.59 37.34 2.21
CA SER A 514 22.17 37.58 3.53
C SER A 514 23.70 37.74 3.45
N VAL A 515 24.35 36.87 2.67
CA VAL A 515 25.81 36.89 2.45
C VAL A 515 26.26 38.23 1.88
N ASP A 516 25.58 38.77 0.87
CA ASP A 516 25.96 40.04 0.23
C ASP A 516 25.73 41.25 1.14
N LEU A 517 24.65 41.23 1.93
CA LEU A 517 24.34 42.31 2.88
C LEU A 517 25.36 42.37 4.03
N LEU A 518 25.95 41.24 4.39
CA LEU A 518 26.86 41.09 5.53
C LEU A 518 28.34 41.00 5.13
N ASN A 519 28.64 40.98 3.83
CA ASN A 519 30.00 40.95 3.30
C ASN A 519 30.62 42.35 3.28
N TYR A 520 31.67 42.57 4.09
CA TYR A 520 32.36 43.86 4.19
C TYR A 520 33.01 44.36 2.89
N LYS A 521 33.23 43.48 1.90
CA LYS A 521 33.75 43.84 0.58
C LYS A 521 32.65 44.12 -0.45
N GLY A 522 31.39 43.84 -0.13
CA GLY A 522 30.27 43.93 -1.05
C GLY A 522 29.69 45.34 -1.13
N ASP A 523 29.19 45.71 -2.31
CA ASP A 523 28.54 47.01 -2.53
C ASP A 523 27.25 47.17 -1.71
N ASN A 524 26.61 46.06 -1.33
CA ASN A 524 25.39 46.06 -0.53
C ASN A 524 25.63 45.94 0.98
N PHE A 525 26.88 46.04 1.44
CA PHE A 525 27.22 45.90 2.85
C PHE A 525 26.45 46.89 3.73
N ILE A 526 25.73 46.39 4.74
CA ILE A 526 24.88 47.21 5.61
C ILE A 526 25.68 47.99 6.68
N GLY A 527 26.90 47.55 6.99
CA GLY A 527 27.77 48.12 8.03
C GLY A 527 28.72 49.23 7.55
N LYS A 528 28.45 49.91 6.43
CA LYS A 528 29.34 50.98 5.90
C LYS A 528 29.57 52.13 6.88
N ASP A 529 28.61 52.38 7.75
CA ASP A 529 28.59 53.45 8.75
C ASP A 529 28.91 52.95 10.17
N LEU A 530 29.52 51.77 10.33
CA LEU A 530 29.86 51.16 11.64
C LEU A 530 30.57 52.11 12.60
N VAL A 531 31.46 52.99 12.09
CA VAL A 531 32.22 53.95 12.89
C VAL A 531 31.32 54.94 13.63
N SER A 532 30.14 55.26 13.08
CA SER A 532 29.19 56.21 13.69
C SER A 532 28.52 55.69 14.98
N TYR A 533 28.59 54.37 15.22
CA TYR A 533 28.04 53.73 16.41
C TYR A 533 29.09 53.54 17.53
N ILE A 534 30.37 53.72 17.23
CA ILE A 534 31.44 53.59 18.21
C ILE A 534 31.35 54.81 19.14
N GLY A 535 31.17 54.55 20.44
CA GLY A 535 31.03 55.60 21.44
C GLY A 535 32.26 56.53 21.48
N ASN A 536 32.00 57.83 21.55
CA ASN A 536 33.06 58.83 21.72
C ASN A 536 33.74 58.62 23.09
N PRO A 537 35.07 58.49 23.16
CA PRO A 537 35.78 58.31 24.43
C PRO A 537 35.41 59.35 25.50
N ARG A 538 35.12 60.61 25.13
CA ARG A 538 34.69 61.64 26.09
C ARG A 538 33.29 61.41 26.66
N GLU A 539 32.37 60.90 25.84
CA GLU A 539 30.99 60.60 26.28
C GLU A 539 30.97 59.37 27.19
N ILE A 540 31.79 58.34 26.86
CA ILE A 540 31.99 57.18 27.71
C ILE A 540 32.59 57.60 29.05
N GLU A 541 33.60 58.48 29.04
CA GLU A 541 34.20 59.01 30.27
C GLU A 541 33.19 59.78 31.14
N GLN A 542 32.35 60.62 30.53
CA GLN A 542 31.28 61.33 31.24
C GLN A 542 30.27 60.37 31.88
N SER A 543 29.82 59.38 31.12
CA SER A 543 28.92 58.32 31.58
C SER A 543 29.49 57.56 32.78
N LEU A 544 30.76 57.17 32.72
CA LEU A 544 31.45 56.47 33.81
C LEU A 544 31.57 57.33 35.07
N ASN A 545 31.84 58.62 34.91
CA ASN A 545 31.93 59.58 36.01
C ASN A 545 30.57 59.85 36.67
N GLU A 546 29.49 59.86 35.87
CA GLU A 546 28.13 59.99 36.39
C GLU A 546 27.72 58.74 37.18
N ALA A 547 28.01 57.55 36.64
CA ALA A 547 27.77 56.28 37.33
C ALA A 547 28.55 56.21 38.67
N LEU A 548 29.80 56.68 38.69
CA LEU A 548 30.58 56.81 39.92
C LEU A 548 29.95 57.77 40.93
N LYS A 549 29.46 58.93 40.49
CA LYS A 549 28.83 59.91 41.38
C LYS A 549 27.61 59.34 42.10
N ASN A 550 26.85 58.49 41.40
CA ASN A 550 25.54 58.01 41.83
C ASN A 550 25.58 56.60 42.48
N ASN A 551 26.72 55.92 42.52
CA ASN A 551 26.84 54.57 43.06
C ASN A 551 27.92 54.48 44.17
N LYS A 552 27.46 54.28 45.41
CA LYS A 552 28.31 54.22 46.61
C LYS A 552 29.35 53.09 46.54
N THR A 553 28.93 51.91 46.08
CA THR A 553 29.81 50.74 45.91
C THR A 553 30.88 50.97 44.85
N MET A 554 30.57 51.77 43.82
CA MET A 554 31.55 52.15 42.79
C MET A 554 32.60 53.13 43.31
N LYS A 555 32.22 54.14 44.10
CA LYS A 555 33.19 55.05 44.74
C LYS A 555 34.16 54.28 45.64
N GLU A 556 33.63 53.32 46.39
CA GLU A 556 34.42 52.44 47.27
C GLU A 556 35.35 51.51 46.48
N THR A 557 34.93 51.02 45.31
CA THR A 557 35.73 50.10 44.47
C THR A 557 36.86 50.82 43.71
N PHE A 558 36.62 52.01 43.17
CA PHE A 558 37.58 52.69 42.30
C PHE A 558 38.51 53.66 43.03
N GLY A 559 38.16 54.11 44.25
CA GLY A 559 39.00 54.98 45.08
C GLY A 559 39.37 56.32 44.44
N LYS A 560 38.67 56.75 43.38
CA LYS A 560 38.95 57.96 42.59
C LYS A 560 37.74 58.86 42.54
N GLU A 561 37.98 60.18 42.59
CA GLU A 561 36.94 61.20 42.43
C GLU A 561 36.44 61.32 40.98
N GLN A 562 37.28 60.92 40.00
CA GLN A 562 36.97 60.94 38.57
C GLN A 562 37.77 59.86 37.80
N ILE A 563 37.13 59.19 36.85
CA ILE A 563 37.73 58.36 35.79
C ILE A 563 38.03 59.25 34.59
N THR A 564 39.25 59.19 34.09
CA THR A 564 39.68 59.81 32.83
C THR A 564 40.11 58.75 31.84
N LEU A 565 39.54 58.73 30.63
CA LEU A 565 39.97 57.84 29.57
C LEU A 565 41.17 58.47 28.83
N PRO A 566 42.23 57.71 28.51
CA PRO A 566 43.35 58.25 27.76
C PRO A 566 42.87 58.72 26.38
N LEU A 567 42.87 60.04 26.17
CA LEU A 567 42.58 60.65 24.87
C LEU A 567 43.76 60.45 23.91
N ARG A 568 43.49 60.28 22.62
CA ARG A 568 44.53 60.23 21.58
C ARG A 568 45.31 61.55 21.57
N LEU A 569 46.63 61.47 21.68
CA LEU A 569 47.49 62.65 21.66
C LEU A 569 47.50 63.26 20.25
N LYS A 570 47.73 64.57 20.15
CA LYS A 570 47.85 65.26 18.87
C LYS A 570 49.01 64.63 18.09
N ASN A 571 48.74 64.14 16.87
CA ASN A 571 49.65 63.43 15.98
C ASN A 571 50.01 61.98 16.36
N GLU A 572 49.38 61.39 17.38
CA GLU A 572 49.56 59.98 17.71
C GLU A 572 48.90 59.11 16.63
N SER A 573 49.54 58.04 16.14
CA SER A 573 48.90 57.12 15.19
C SER A 573 47.85 56.25 15.91
N ILE A 574 46.91 55.65 15.16
CA ILE A 574 45.93 54.73 15.77
C ILE A 574 46.64 53.53 16.42
N GLN A 575 47.75 53.07 15.86
CA GLN A 575 48.53 51.95 16.40
C GLN A 575 49.27 52.34 17.68
N ASP A 576 49.85 53.53 17.73
CA ASP A 576 50.54 54.03 18.93
C ASP A 576 49.57 54.30 20.07
N TYR A 577 48.38 54.82 19.73
CA TYR A 577 47.29 54.99 20.68
C TYR A 577 46.88 53.65 21.30
N LYS A 578 46.64 52.62 20.49
CA LYS A 578 46.30 51.27 20.96
C LYS A 578 47.38 50.70 21.88
N LYS A 579 48.65 50.80 21.46
CA LYS A 579 49.80 50.36 22.26
C LYS A 579 49.90 51.10 23.60
N ARG A 580 49.62 52.41 23.64
CA ARG A 580 49.63 53.22 24.87
C ARG A 580 48.50 52.87 25.84
N ILE A 581 47.34 52.48 25.32
CA ILE A 581 46.18 52.08 26.15
C ILE A 581 46.13 50.57 26.44
N GLY A 582 47.19 49.82 26.06
CA GLY A 582 47.32 48.39 26.33
C GLY A 582 46.43 47.49 25.46
N ARG A 583 46.21 47.86 24.19
CA ARG A 583 45.43 47.12 23.19
C ARG A 583 46.25 46.66 22.00
#